data_AF-A0A8G2C2R0-F1
#
_entry.id   AF-A0A8G2C2R0-F1
#
_cell.length_a   1.000
_cell.length_b   1.000
_cell.length_c   1.000
_cell.angle_alpha   90.00
_cell.angle_beta   90.00
_cell.angle_gamma   90.00
#
_symmetry.space_group_name_H-M   'P 1'
#
loop_
_entity.id
_entity.type
_entity.pdbx_description
1 polymer ?
#
loop_
_entity_poly.entity_id
_entity_poly.type
_entity_poly.pdbx_seq_one_letter_code
_entity_poly.pdbx_strand_id
1 'polypeptide(L)'
;MNNQRRSLLKAALAPLLLPLFGHEALAAQPPLSEISEIRIIQAKDPARILDRVSASGFAHAMAQSVLAYIIESYPKGNLPVWKKPLSEIDLHSRIPQICTHVVQGVLRHASIYPVDPCWIMGQMMAESFFYEFAVSSALAVGPCQFMAATARGYDLVCADSHGQPAGFALREDLEPEFKQAAAYRDQMRALRKEQPELFGNPAKLLRTLVNAQAAGKPLSAAGTYALALDRMDLLQASYTASRDNCRLFLSENFQNRSIFSPQDVAFLEKFDQRVLYSHSINAMVKMMAENLRARGGNILAATAGYNAGLGNTDSKYGVYSTYGRIPNFGETVDYVSKILVNHHEITRRIV
;
A
#
# COMPACT_ATOMS: atom_id res chain seq x y z
N MET A 1 -29.94 19.17 8.10
CA MET A 1 -30.60 18.23 7.16
C MET A 1 -29.86 18.31 5.82
N ASN A 2 -29.25 17.19 5.40
CA ASN A 2 -28.00 17.16 4.62
C ASN A 2 -28.19 17.18 3.09
N ASN A 3 -27.27 17.83 2.37
CA ASN A 3 -27.23 18.04 0.91
C ASN A 3 -27.25 16.73 0.07
N GLN A 4 -27.04 15.57 0.70
CA GLN A 4 -27.13 14.26 0.08
C GLN A 4 -28.54 13.89 -0.43
N ARG A 5 -29.62 14.49 0.09
CA ARG A 5 -30.99 14.26 -0.42
C ARG A 5 -31.33 15.03 -1.70
N ARG A 6 -30.57 16.08 -2.07
CA ARG A 6 -30.78 16.84 -3.33
C ARG A 6 -30.07 16.22 -4.54
N SER A 7 -29.00 15.43 -4.33
CA SER A 7 -28.27 14.78 -5.43
C SER A 7 -29.00 13.53 -5.97
N LEU A 8 -29.70 12.80 -5.09
CA LEU A 8 -30.45 11.59 -5.47
C LEU A 8 -31.68 11.88 -6.36
N LEU A 9 -32.22 13.10 -6.33
CA LEU A 9 -33.35 13.51 -7.17
C LEU A 9 -32.94 14.02 -8.56
N LYS A 10 -31.67 14.38 -8.77
CA LYS A 10 -31.14 14.78 -10.08
C LYS A 10 -30.65 13.61 -10.94
N ALA A 11 -30.30 12.48 -10.32
CA ALA A 11 -29.85 11.27 -11.03
C ALA A 11 -31.00 10.41 -11.60
N ALA A 12 -32.25 10.62 -11.16
CA ALA A 12 -33.40 9.81 -11.56
C ALA A 12 -34.13 10.31 -12.83
N LEU A 13 -33.69 11.41 -13.45
CA LEU A 13 -34.37 12.03 -14.61
C LEU A 13 -33.52 12.07 -15.90
N ALA A 14 -32.30 11.54 -15.88
CA ALA A 14 -31.40 11.56 -17.03
C ALA A 14 -31.65 10.53 -18.17
N PRO A 15 -32.41 9.42 -18.02
CA PRO A 15 -32.57 8.47 -19.13
C PRO A 15 -33.75 8.75 -20.07
N LEU A 16 -34.41 9.92 -20.02
CA LEU A 16 -35.60 10.20 -20.85
C LEU A 16 -35.39 11.21 -21.99
N LEU A 17 -34.14 11.57 -22.32
CA LEU A 17 -33.86 12.47 -23.44
C LEU A 17 -32.88 11.85 -24.46
N LEU A 18 -33.50 11.05 -25.33
CA LEU A 18 -33.20 10.86 -26.75
C LEU A 18 -32.10 9.86 -27.19
N PRO A 19 -32.25 9.31 -28.41
CA PRO A 19 -31.77 7.99 -28.81
C PRO A 19 -30.68 8.04 -29.89
N LEU A 20 -30.13 6.85 -30.18
CA LEU A 20 -29.52 6.40 -31.45
C LEU A 20 -28.36 7.22 -31.99
N PHE A 21 -27.17 6.62 -32.01
CA PHE A 21 -26.37 6.31 -33.21
C PHE A 21 -24.92 6.01 -32.80
N GLY A 22 -24.36 4.95 -33.38
CA GLY A 22 -22.93 4.66 -33.30
C GLY A 22 -22.64 3.21 -32.92
N HIS A 23 -22.71 2.31 -33.90
CA HIS A 23 -22.00 1.03 -33.82
C HIS A 23 -20.49 1.32 -33.73
N GLU A 24 -19.89 1.13 -32.55
CA GLU A 24 -18.46 0.87 -32.46
C GLU A 24 -18.24 -0.63 -32.59
N ALA A 25 -17.38 -0.99 -33.53
CA ALA A 25 -16.95 -2.36 -33.78
C ALA A 25 -16.36 -2.96 -32.50
N LEU A 26 -16.95 -4.07 -32.05
CA LEU A 26 -16.35 -4.94 -31.05
C LEU A 26 -15.01 -5.43 -31.59
N ALA A 27 -13.92 -4.86 -31.08
CA ALA A 27 -12.58 -5.40 -31.28
C ALA A 27 -12.61 -6.86 -30.80
N ALA A 28 -12.29 -7.78 -31.71
CA ALA A 28 -12.21 -9.19 -31.41
C ALA A 28 -11.20 -9.42 -30.27
N GLN A 29 -11.69 -9.84 -29.11
CA GLN A 29 -10.83 -10.28 -28.02
C GLN A 29 -10.07 -11.53 -28.48
N PRO A 30 -8.74 -11.59 -28.35
CA PRO A 30 -8.00 -12.82 -28.61
C PRO A 30 -8.51 -13.92 -27.65
N PRO A 31 -8.48 -15.19 -28.07
CA PRO A 31 -8.97 -16.30 -27.25
C PRO A 31 -8.23 -16.30 -25.91
N LEU A 32 -9.01 -16.28 -24.81
CA LEU A 32 -8.51 -16.37 -23.45
C LEU A 32 -7.72 -17.68 -23.31
N SER A 33 -6.44 -17.58 -22.93
CA SER A 33 -5.70 -18.76 -22.48
C SER A 33 -6.40 -19.32 -21.23
N GLU A 34 -6.80 -20.59 -21.28
CA GLU A 34 -7.65 -21.24 -20.26
C GLU A 34 -6.94 -21.52 -18.93
N ILE A 35 -5.72 -21.03 -18.70
CA ILE A 35 -4.92 -21.41 -17.52
C ILE A 35 -4.43 -20.18 -16.75
N SER A 36 -5.36 -19.54 -16.05
CA SER A 36 -5.01 -18.66 -14.92
C SER A 36 -5.62 -19.26 -13.64
N GLU A 37 -5.01 -20.35 -13.15
CA GLU A 37 -5.35 -20.90 -11.83
C GLU A 37 -4.73 -20.01 -10.75
N ILE A 38 -5.54 -19.15 -10.12
CA ILE A 38 -5.13 -18.49 -8.87
C ILE A 38 -5.10 -19.54 -7.77
N ARG A 39 -3.91 -20.05 -7.46
CA ARG A 39 -3.71 -20.96 -6.33
C ARG A 39 -3.64 -20.18 -5.04
N ILE A 40 -4.80 -20.01 -4.40
CA ILE A 40 -4.94 -19.30 -3.11
C ILE A 40 -4.04 -19.93 -2.04
N ILE A 41 -3.95 -21.26 -2.01
CA ILE A 41 -3.00 -21.98 -1.17
C ILE A 41 -1.79 -22.35 -2.04
N GLN A 42 -0.70 -21.61 -1.87
CA GLN A 42 0.54 -21.87 -2.57
C GLN A 42 1.27 -23.07 -1.96
N ALA A 43 1.71 -24.00 -2.80
CA ALA A 43 2.45 -25.18 -2.36
C ALA A 43 3.80 -24.78 -1.76
N LYS A 44 4.29 -25.54 -0.78
CA LYS A 44 5.61 -25.31 -0.16
C LYS A 44 6.77 -25.70 -1.05
N ASP A 45 6.53 -26.51 -2.08
CA ASP A 45 7.54 -27.08 -2.96
C ASP A 45 8.20 -25.97 -3.80
N PRO A 46 9.46 -25.60 -3.51
CA PRO A 46 10.14 -24.55 -4.24
C PRO A 46 10.46 -24.96 -5.67
N ALA A 47 10.65 -26.25 -5.96
CA ALA A 47 11.08 -26.73 -7.27
C ALA A 47 10.13 -26.26 -8.38
N ARG A 48 8.81 -26.33 -8.14
CA ARG A 48 7.79 -25.87 -9.10
C ARG A 48 7.89 -24.39 -9.47
N ILE A 49 8.21 -23.52 -8.50
CA ILE A 49 8.40 -22.09 -8.78
C ILE A 49 9.77 -21.89 -9.43
N LEU A 50 10.81 -22.55 -8.93
CA LEU A 50 12.17 -22.42 -9.45
C LEU A 50 12.26 -22.84 -10.92
N ASP A 51 11.61 -23.92 -11.35
CA ASP A 51 11.62 -24.38 -12.74
C ASP A 51 11.04 -23.32 -13.69
N ARG A 52 9.90 -22.73 -13.31
CA ARG A 52 9.24 -21.68 -14.10
C ARG A 52 10.02 -20.38 -14.10
N VAL A 53 10.47 -19.94 -12.93
CA VAL A 53 11.09 -18.62 -12.71
C VAL A 53 12.54 -18.58 -13.18
N SER A 54 13.23 -19.72 -13.18
CA SER A 54 14.61 -19.84 -13.69
C SER A 54 14.67 -20.00 -15.21
N ALA A 55 13.52 -20.15 -15.90
CA ALA A 55 13.49 -20.23 -17.35
C ALA A 55 14.06 -18.95 -17.98
N SER A 56 14.94 -19.13 -18.97
CA SER A 56 15.50 -18.00 -19.71
C SER A 56 14.39 -17.16 -20.32
N GLY A 57 14.44 -15.85 -20.13
CA GLY A 57 13.42 -14.92 -20.65
C GLY A 57 12.17 -14.77 -19.79
N PHE A 58 12.00 -15.49 -18.68
CA PHE A 58 10.81 -15.35 -17.82
C PHE A 58 10.60 -13.90 -17.34
N ALA A 59 11.65 -13.25 -16.84
CA ALA A 59 11.58 -11.84 -16.41
C ALA A 59 11.18 -10.90 -17.56
N HIS A 60 11.64 -11.19 -18.78
CA HIS A 60 11.30 -10.41 -19.97
C HIS A 60 9.84 -10.61 -20.37
N ALA A 61 9.37 -11.86 -20.44
CA ALA A 61 7.96 -12.18 -20.69
C ALA A 61 7.04 -11.49 -19.68
N MET A 62 7.35 -11.59 -18.38
CA MET A 62 6.60 -10.90 -17.33
C MET A 62 6.58 -9.37 -17.53
N ALA A 63 7.71 -8.77 -17.94
CA ALA A 63 7.76 -7.34 -18.22
C ALA A 63 6.86 -6.94 -19.40
N GLN A 64 6.85 -7.73 -20.49
CA GLN A 64 5.96 -7.49 -21.62
C GLN A 64 4.48 -7.60 -21.20
N SER A 65 4.13 -8.60 -20.40
CA SER A 65 2.76 -8.78 -19.89
C SER A 65 2.28 -7.61 -19.04
N VAL A 66 3.15 -7.10 -18.15
CA VAL A 66 2.84 -5.93 -17.31
C VAL A 66 2.70 -4.67 -18.15
N LEU A 67 3.60 -4.44 -19.10
CA LEU A 67 3.52 -3.28 -20.00
C LEU A 67 2.24 -3.32 -20.86
N ALA A 68 1.94 -4.46 -21.47
CA ALA A 68 0.71 -4.66 -22.24
C ALA A 68 -0.54 -4.39 -21.39
N TYR A 69 -0.58 -4.92 -20.17
CA TYR A 69 -1.68 -4.67 -19.24
C TYR A 69 -1.88 -3.16 -18.96
N ILE A 70 -0.81 -2.43 -18.66
CA ILE A 70 -0.88 -1.00 -18.38
C ILE A 70 -1.33 -0.21 -19.61
N ILE A 71 -0.76 -0.49 -20.79
CA ILE A 71 -1.08 0.21 -22.04
C ILE A 71 -2.55 0.02 -22.42
N GLU A 72 -3.06 -1.22 -22.32
CA GLU A 72 -4.44 -1.55 -22.67
C GLU A 72 -5.45 -0.96 -21.68
N SER A 73 -5.12 -0.93 -20.39
CA SER A 73 -6.07 -0.58 -19.33
C SER A 73 -6.04 0.91 -18.96
N TYR A 74 -4.93 1.60 -19.24
CA TYR A 74 -4.74 3.01 -18.92
C TYR A 74 -4.30 3.85 -20.14
N PRO A 75 -5.02 3.79 -21.27
CA PRO A 75 -4.61 4.47 -22.50
C PRO A 75 -4.80 6.00 -22.44
N LYS A 76 -5.58 6.51 -21.47
CA LYS A 76 -5.95 7.92 -21.34
C LYS A 76 -5.91 8.35 -19.88
N GLY A 77 -5.70 9.64 -19.66
CA GLY A 77 -5.64 10.24 -18.33
C GLY A 77 -4.31 9.99 -17.63
N ASN A 78 -4.25 10.37 -16.36
CA ASN A 78 -3.06 10.20 -15.54
C ASN A 78 -2.99 8.80 -14.95
N LEU A 79 -1.79 8.21 -14.94
CA LEU A 79 -1.55 6.97 -14.22
C LEU A 79 -1.76 7.19 -12.71
N PRO A 80 -2.34 6.20 -12.00
CA PRO A 80 -2.46 6.24 -10.55
C PRO A 80 -1.11 6.53 -9.89
N VAL A 81 -1.12 7.28 -8.79
CA VAL A 81 0.07 7.70 -8.00
C VAL A 81 0.99 8.69 -8.72
N TRP A 82 1.34 8.44 -9.99
CA TRP A 82 2.21 9.30 -10.79
C TRP A 82 1.64 10.69 -11.07
N LYS A 83 0.31 10.81 -11.20
CA LYS A 83 -0.39 12.05 -11.58
C LYS A 83 0.10 12.64 -12.92
N LYS A 84 0.63 11.79 -13.79
CA LYS A 84 1.10 12.12 -15.14
C LYS A 84 0.54 11.12 -16.15
N PRO A 85 0.35 11.50 -17.41
CA PRO A 85 -0.07 10.58 -18.45
C PRO A 85 1.02 9.53 -18.73
N LEU A 86 0.61 8.38 -19.26
CA LEU A 86 1.52 7.29 -19.64
C LEU A 86 2.65 7.76 -20.57
N SER A 87 2.37 8.71 -21.47
CA SER A 87 3.36 9.26 -22.42
C SER A 87 4.52 10.02 -21.77
N GLU A 88 4.39 10.44 -20.52
CA GLU A 88 5.44 11.17 -19.78
C GLU A 88 6.26 10.27 -18.85
N ILE A 89 5.95 8.97 -18.79
CA ILE A 89 6.56 8.04 -17.85
C ILE A 89 7.24 6.93 -18.65
N ASP A 90 8.55 6.82 -18.51
CA ASP A 90 9.30 5.74 -19.12
C ASP A 90 9.14 4.43 -18.31
N LEU A 91 8.01 3.76 -18.51
CA LEU A 91 7.75 2.42 -17.97
C LEU A 91 8.55 1.34 -18.70
N HIS A 92 8.93 1.57 -19.96
CA HIS A 92 9.69 0.60 -20.77
C HIS A 92 11.09 0.34 -20.19
N SER A 93 11.73 1.34 -19.56
CA SER A 93 12.98 1.12 -18.82
C SER A 93 12.78 0.59 -17.41
N ARG A 94 11.67 0.96 -16.75
CA ARG A 94 11.39 0.64 -15.34
C ARG A 94 10.93 -0.80 -15.12
N ILE A 95 9.90 -1.22 -15.85
CA ILE A 95 9.25 -2.51 -15.64
C ILE A 95 10.22 -3.70 -15.83
N PRO A 96 11.09 -3.73 -16.85
CA PRO A 96 12.07 -4.82 -16.97
C PRO A 96 13.05 -4.91 -15.80
N GLN A 97 13.49 -3.77 -15.26
CA GLN A 97 14.39 -3.75 -14.09
C GLN A 97 13.68 -4.24 -12.83
N ILE A 98 12.44 -3.79 -12.61
CA ILE A 98 11.59 -4.30 -11.52
C ILE A 98 11.42 -5.81 -11.65
N CYS A 99 11.04 -6.31 -12.83
CA CYS A 99 10.84 -7.75 -13.06
C CYS A 99 12.11 -8.56 -12.78
N THR A 100 13.27 -8.04 -13.17
CA THR A 100 14.57 -8.66 -12.89
C THR A 100 14.81 -8.77 -11.39
N HIS A 101 14.59 -7.69 -10.63
CA HIS A 101 14.76 -7.70 -9.17
C HIS A 101 13.72 -8.57 -8.46
N VAL A 102 12.48 -8.62 -8.94
CA VAL A 102 11.43 -9.52 -8.41
C VAL A 102 11.87 -10.97 -8.59
N VAL A 103 12.27 -11.37 -9.81
CA VAL A 103 12.74 -12.73 -10.10
C VAL A 103 13.95 -13.09 -9.23
N GLN A 104 14.95 -12.21 -9.15
CA GLN A 104 16.12 -12.41 -8.28
C GLN A 104 15.72 -12.56 -6.80
N GLY A 105 14.78 -11.75 -6.32
CA GLY A 105 14.26 -11.83 -4.95
C GLY A 105 13.54 -13.15 -4.68
N VAL A 106 12.71 -13.60 -5.63
CA VAL A 106 11.98 -14.88 -5.52
C VAL A 106 12.95 -16.04 -5.46
N LEU A 107 13.95 -16.08 -6.35
CA LEU A 107 14.98 -17.11 -6.34
C LEU A 107 15.80 -17.09 -5.04
N ARG A 108 16.18 -15.89 -4.55
CA ARG A 108 16.97 -15.73 -3.32
C ARG A 108 16.23 -16.24 -2.07
N HIS A 109 14.93 -16.00 -1.98
CA HIS A 109 14.12 -16.26 -0.78
C HIS A 109 13.23 -17.51 -0.89
N ALA A 110 13.38 -18.30 -1.96
CA ALA A 110 12.58 -19.50 -2.21
C ALA A 110 12.63 -20.55 -1.08
N SER A 111 13.72 -20.57 -0.31
CA SER A 111 13.88 -21.47 0.85
C SER A 111 13.01 -21.08 2.06
N ILE A 112 12.55 -19.83 2.15
CA ILE A 112 11.61 -19.39 3.19
C ILE A 112 10.21 -19.89 2.83
N TYR A 113 9.73 -19.50 1.65
CA TYR A 113 8.50 -19.96 1.02
C TYR A 113 8.54 -19.55 -0.46
N PRO A 114 8.08 -20.39 -1.39
CA PRO A 114 8.00 -20.02 -2.80
C PRO A 114 6.94 -18.93 -3.03
N VAL A 115 7.35 -17.81 -3.64
CA VAL A 115 6.50 -16.66 -3.94
C VAL A 115 6.25 -16.57 -5.45
N ASP A 116 5.00 -16.36 -5.86
CA ASP A 116 4.69 -16.09 -7.27
C ASP A 116 5.15 -14.66 -7.67
N PRO A 117 6.11 -14.51 -8.61
CA PRO A 117 6.60 -13.20 -9.03
C PRO A 117 5.51 -12.33 -9.66
N CYS A 118 4.52 -12.92 -10.34
CA CYS A 118 3.40 -12.16 -10.91
C CYS A 118 2.53 -11.53 -9.83
N TRP A 119 2.45 -12.17 -8.65
CA TRP A 119 1.70 -11.64 -7.51
C TRP A 119 2.41 -10.42 -6.92
N ILE A 120 3.75 -10.48 -6.82
CA ILE A 120 4.57 -9.34 -6.40
C ILE A 120 4.40 -8.16 -7.35
N MET A 121 4.38 -8.40 -8.67
CA MET A 121 4.11 -7.35 -9.65
C MET A 121 2.71 -6.73 -9.46
N GLY A 122 1.69 -7.56 -9.28
CA GLY A 122 0.33 -7.09 -9.02
C GLY A 122 0.20 -6.28 -7.73
N GLN A 123 0.99 -6.66 -6.71
CA GLN A 123 1.09 -5.96 -5.43
C GLN A 123 1.82 -4.62 -5.55
N MET A 124 2.98 -4.56 -6.21
CA MET A 124 3.69 -3.30 -6.46
C MET A 124 2.82 -2.31 -7.26
N MET A 125 2.02 -2.81 -8.21
CA MET A 125 1.07 -1.98 -8.94
C MET A 125 0.00 -1.37 -8.02
N ALA A 126 -0.50 -2.13 -7.04
CA ALA A 126 -1.47 -1.65 -6.07
C ALA A 126 -0.86 -0.66 -5.05
N GLU A 127 0.41 -0.85 -4.68
CA GLU A 127 1.13 -0.02 -3.71
C GLU A 127 1.50 1.35 -4.27
N SER A 128 2.16 1.39 -5.43
CA SER A 128 2.74 2.65 -5.95
C SER A 128 2.52 2.85 -7.44
N PHE A 129 1.86 1.89 -8.12
CA PHE A 129 1.83 1.85 -9.57
C PHE A 129 3.24 1.90 -10.19
N PHE A 130 4.19 1.21 -9.54
CA PHE A 130 5.61 1.17 -9.88
C PHE A 130 6.38 2.49 -9.74
N TYR A 131 5.81 3.50 -9.08
CA TYR A 131 6.50 4.77 -8.83
C TYR A 131 7.53 4.63 -7.70
N GLU A 132 8.79 4.94 -8.00
CA GLU A 132 9.93 4.73 -7.10
C GLU A 132 9.99 5.75 -5.98
N PHE A 133 9.50 6.96 -6.23
CA PHE A 133 9.50 8.05 -5.26
C PHE A 133 8.10 8.28 -4.65
N ALA A 134 7.24 7.27 -4.70
CA ALA A 134 5.91 7.34 -4.10
C ALA A 134 6.00 7.53 -2.58
N VAL A 135 5.35 8.58 -2.07
CA VAL A 135 5.23 8.86 -0.63
C VAL A 135 3.76 8.96 -0.27
N SER A 136 3.26 8.00 0.52
CA SER A 136 1.87 8.04 0.99
C SER A 136 1.68 9.11 2.07
N SER A 137 0.42 9.43 2.36
CA SER A 137 0.09 10.23 3.54
C SER A 137 0.65 9.59 4.81
N ALA A 138 0.65 8.26 4.91
CA ALA A 138 1.15 7.46 6.04
C ALA A 138 2.68 7.40 6.17
N LEU A 139 3.44 8.03 5.27
CA LEU A 139 4.91 7.94 5.21
C LEU A 139 5.44 6.55 4.82
N ALA A 140 4.59 5.75 4.18
CA ALA A 140 5.04 4.62 3.38
C ALA A 140 5.74 5.16 2.12
N VAL A 141 6.93 4.63 1.82
CA VAL A 141 7.81 5.16 0.78
C VAL A 141 8.19 4.06 -0.21
N GLY A 142 8.35 4.47 -1.46
CA GLY A 142 8.96 3.67 -2.49
C GLY A 142 7.99 2.82 -3.29
N PRO A 143 8.51 2.01 -4.22
CA PRO A 143 7.68 1.21 -5.10
C PRO A 143 6.99 0.04 -4.37
N CYS A 144 7.45 -0.28 -3.14
CA CYS A 144 6.88 -1.31 -2.29
C CYS A 144 6.13 -0.73 -1.06
N GLN A 145 6.02 0.61 -0.98
CA GLN A 145 5.34 1.35 0.12
C GLN A 145 5.70 0.84 1.53
N PHE A 146 6.99 0.82 1.85
CA PHE A 146 7.42 0.45 3.20
C PHE A 146 7.29 1.61 4.19
N MET A 147 6.64 1.33 5.32
CA MET A 147 6.80 2.12 6.53
C MET A 147 8.23 2.03 7.04
N ALA A 148 8.79 3.12 7.55
CA ALA A 148 10.21 3.18 7.97
C ALA A 148 10.56 2.12 9.02
N ALA A 149 9.68 1.88 10.00
CA ALA A 149 9.89 0.84 11.02
C ALA A 149 9.96 -0.57 10.40
N THR A 150 9.13 -0.86 9.40
CA THR A 150 9.14 -2.14 8.69
C THR A 150 10.39 -2.28 7.84
N ALA A 151 10.75 -1.24 7.08
CA ALA A 151 11.96 -1.21 6.25
C ALA A 151 13.23 -1.46 7.07
N ARG A 152 13.37 -0.83 8.24
CA ARG A 152 14.48 -1.10 9.16
C ARG A 152 14.51 -2.53 9.69
N GLY A 153 13.35 -3.18 9.83
CA GLY A 153 13.28 -4.62 10.15
C GLY A 153 13.85 -5.52 9.04
N TYR A 154 14.02 -4.98 7.83
CA TYR A 154 14.69 -5.61 6.70
C TYR A 154 16.04 -4.94 6.38
N ASP A 155 16.61 -4.23 7.35
CA ASP A 155 17.94 -3.60 7.29
C ASP A 155 18.07 -2.47 6.24
N LEU A 156 16.95 -1.85 5.83
CA LEU A 156 16.99 -0.71 4.92
C LEU A 156 17.30 0.59 5.66
N VAL A 157 18.19 1.39 5.08
CA VAL A 157 18.39 2.79 5.44
C VAL A 157 17.12 3.59 5.09
N CYS A 158 16.66 4.42 6.03
CA CYS A 158 15.47 5.25 5.89
C CYS A 158 15.81 6.71 6.20
N ALA A 159 15.14 7.63 5.52
CA ALA A 159 15.40 9.07 5.64
C ALA A 159 15.19 9.64 7.06
N ASP A 160 14.42 8.96 7.93
CA ASP A 160 14.19 9.39 9.31
C ASP A 160 15.31 8.99 10.28
N SER A 161 16.32 8.24 9.80
CA SER A 161 17.42 7.74 10.61
C SER A 161 18.64 7.38 9.75
N HIS A 162 19.00 8.25 8.79
CA HIS A 162 20.02 7.96 7.78
C HIS A 162 21.48 8.13 8.29
N GLY A 163 21.68 8.80 9.42
CA GLY A 163 22.99 8.91 10.10
C GLY A 163 24.06 9.66 9.31
N GLN A 164 23.66 10.54 8.37
CA GLN A 164 24.58 11.35 7.58
C GLN A 164 24.81 12.70 8.28
N PRO A 165 25.95 13.37 8.05
CA PRO A 165 26.24 14.68 8.65
C PRO A 165 25.29 15.77 8.12
N ALA A 166 25.25 16.90 8.84
CA ALA A 166 24.54 18.10 8.41
C ALA A 166 25.07 18.62 7.05
N GLY A 167 24.18 19.20 6.26
CA GLY A 167 24.37 19.57 4.87
C GLY A 167 24.25 18.43 3.86
N PHE A 168 23.95 17.20 4.29
CA PHE A 168 23.77 16.05 3.40
C PHE A 168 22.40 16.08 2.71
N ALA A 169 21.33 16.35 3.44
CA ALA A 169 19.96 16.33 2.93
C ALA A 169 19.43 17.75 2.70
N LEU A 170 18.46 17.89 1.82
CA LEU A 170 17.69 19.11 1.71
C LEU A 170 16.69 19.20 2.87
N ARG A 171 16.39 20.42 3.31
CA ARG A 171 15.40 20.69 4.36
C ARG A 171 15.66 19.94 5.68
N GLU A 172 16.91 19.88 6.12
CA GLU A 172 17.29 19.24 7.39
C GLU A 172 16.56 19.84 8.61
N ASP A 173 16.05 21.07 8.48
CA ASP A 173 15.14 21.71 9.44
C ASP A 173 13.88 20.87 9.73
N LEU A 174 13.46 20.03 8.78
CA LEU A 174 12.28 19.19 8.87
C LEU A 174 12.57 17.76 9.37
N GLU A 175 13.82 17.32 9.43
CA GLU A 175 14.16 15.96 9.89
C GLU A 175 13.65 15.66 11.31
N PRO A 176 13.70 16.59 12.29
CA PRO A 176 13.14 16.36 13.62
C PRO A 176 11.63 16.05 13.65
N GLU A 177 10.89 16.36 12.59
CA GLU A 177 9.44 16.15 12.50
C GLU A 177 9.06 14.68 12.53
N PHE A 178 9.94 13.75 12.11
CA PHE A 178 9.68 12.32 12.23
C PHE A 178 9.55 11.90 13.70
N LYS A 179 10.47 12.38 14.55
CA LYS A 179 10.44 12.15 16.00
C LYS A 179 9.25 12.84 16.63
N GLN A 180 8.93 14.06 16.18
CA GLN A 180 7.80 14.82 16.71
C GLN A 180 6.45 14.16 16.38
N ALA A 181 6.27 13.67 15.15
CA ALA A 181 5.08 12.91 14.75
C ALA A 181 4.91 11.64 15.59
N ALA A 182 6.01 10.91 15.88
CA ALA A 182 5.98 9.76 16.77
C ALA A 182 5.53 10.15 18.20
N ALA A 183 6.06 11.24 18.73
CA ALA A 183 5.71 11.75 20.06
C ALA A 183 4.22 12.14 20.16
N TYR A 184 3.66 12.84 19.15
CA TYR A 184 2.23 13.15 19.14
C TYR A 184 1.35 11.89 19.07
N ARG A 185 1.76 10.89 18.29
CA ARG A 185 1.06 9.61 18.22
C ARG A 185 1.02 8.91 19.58
N ASP A 186 2.12 8.95 20.33
CA ASP A 186 2.20 8.34 21.66
C ASP A 186 1.36 9.11 22.68
N GLN A 187 1.35 10.44 22.62
CA GLN A 187 0.45 11.27 23.43
C GLN A 187 -1.04 11.00 23.14
N MET A 188 -1.43 10.86 21.86
CA MET A 188 -2.79 10.47 21.50
C MET A 188 -3.14 9.07 22.03
N ARG A 189 -2.20 8.12 21.99
CA ARG A 189 -2.40 6.78 22.57
C ARG A 189 -2.56 6.83 24.09
N ALA A 190 -1.76 7.65 24.77
CA ALA A 190 -1.89 7.85 26.22
C ALA A 190 -3.25 8.45 26.59
N LEU A 191 -3.67 9.51 25.89
CA LEU A 191 -4.98 10.13 26.10
C LEU A 191 -6.15 9.16 25.89
N ARG A 192 -6.08 8.28 24.89
CA ARG A 192 -7.07 7.21 24.69
C ARG A 192 -7.13 6.23 25.86
N LYS A 193 -5.99 5.93 26.50
CA LYS A 193 -5.92 5.06 27.68
C LYS A 193 -6.40 5.75 28.94
N GLU A 194 -6.16 7.05 29.09
CA GLU A 194 -6.63 7.87 30.21
C GLU A 194 -8.16 8.05 30.18
N GLN A 195 -8.78 8.05 28.99
CA GLN A 195 -10.21 8.29 28.79
C GLN A 195 -10.91 7.12 28.07
N PRO A 196 -10.95 5.90 28.66
CA PRO A 196 -11.45 4.71 28.00
C PRO A 196 -12.96 4.75 27.73
N GLU A 197 -13.74 5.44 28.57
CA GLU A 197 -15.18 5.62 28.34
C GLU A 197 -15.46 6.49 27.12
N LEU A 198 -14.65 7.53 26.93
CA LEU A 198 -14.77 8.47 25.81
C LEU A 198 -14.34 7.85 24.49
N PHE A 199 -13.15 7.25 24.45
CA PHE A 199 -12.55 6.78 23.20
C PHE A 199 -12.75 5.29 22.92
N GLY A 200 -13.02 4.48 23.95
CA GLY A 200 -13.18 3.03 23.80
C GLY A 200 -14.55 2.61 23.26
N ASN A 201 -15.61 3.34 23.61
CA ASN A 201 -16.95 3.10 23.05
C ASN A 201 -17.76 4.41 22.88
N PRO A 202 -17.40 5.23 21.88
CA PRO A 202 -18.05 6.52 21.66
C PRO A 202 -19.56 6.42 21.48
N ALA A 203 -20.05 5.34 20.85
CA ALA A 203 -21.48 5.13 20.62
C ALA A 203 -22.26 4.87 21.92
N LYS A 204 -21.69 4.08 22.84
CA LYS A 204 -22.28 3.86 24.17
C LYS A 204 -22.27 5.15 24.99
N LEU A 205 -21.16 5.91 24.95
CA LEU A 205 -21.10 7.19 25.64
C LEU A 205 -22.14 8.16 25.08
N LEU A 206 -22.21 8.33 23.75
CA LEU A 206 -23.21 9.20 23.10
C LEU A 206 -24.64 8.85 23.53
N ARG A 207 -25.00 7.56 23.53
CA ARG A 207 -26.32 7.12 24.01
C ARG A 207 -26.56 7.49 25.47
N THR A 208 -25.53 7.33 26.32
CA THR A 208 -25.60 7.69 27.74
C THR A 208 -25.81 9.19 27.92
N LEU A 209 -25.08 10.01 27.17
CA LEU A 209 -25.20 11.48 27.21
C LEU A 209 -26.59 11.94 26.74
N VAL A 210 -27.09 11.39 25.63
CA VAL A 210 -28.43 11.70 25.10
C VAL A 210 -29.53 11.34 26.10
N ASN A 211 -29.43 10.16 26.73
CA ASN A 211 -30.43 9.73 27.73
C ASN A 211 -30.40 10.59 28.99
N ALA A 212 -29.22 10.97 29.48
CA ALA A 212 -29.07 11.84 30.64
C ALA A 212 -29.68 13.23 30.36
N GLN A 213 -29.42 13.77 29.16
CA GLN A 213 -29.98 15.05 28.73
C GLN A 213 -31.50 14.99 28.58
N ALA A 214 -32.05 13.93 27.98
CA ALA A 214 -33.50 13.73 27.88
C ALA A 214 -34.18 13.61 29.25
N ALA A 215 -33.47 13.08 30.25
CA ALA A 215 -33.95 12.96 31.62
C ALA A 215 -33.69 14.21 32.49
N GLY A 216 -33.14 15.29 31.92
CA GLY A 216 -32.78 16.52 32.67
C GLY A 216 -31.70 16.31 33.73
N LYS A 217 -30.90 15.23 33.63
CA LYS A 217 -29.86 14.91 34.60
C LYS A 217 -28.56 15.65 34.26
N PRO A 218 -27.84 16.18 35.27
CA PRO A 218 -26.55 16.80 35.04
C PRO A 218 -25.51 15.77 34.57
N LEU A 219 -24.60 16.21 33.70
CA LEU A 219 -23.48 15.42 33.19
C LEU A 219 -22.19 15.84 33.88
N SER A 220 -21.89 15.25 35.03
CA SER A 220 -20.76 15.64 35.88
C SER A 220 -19.39 15.58 35.20
N ALA A 221 -19.21 14.70 34.20
CA ALA A 221 -17.96 14.54 33.45
C ALA A 221 -17.88 15.34 32.14
N ALA A 222 -18.91 16.16 31.80
CA ALA A 222 -18.99 16.84 30.51
C ALA A 222 -17.78 17.74 30.23
N GLY A 223 -17.32 18.52 31.22
CA GLY A 223 -16.15 19.38 31.08
C GLY A 223 -14.85 18.59 30.84
N THR A 224 -14.67 17.46 31.53
CA THR A 224 -13.52 16.56 31.34
C THR A 224 -13.51 15.96 29.94
N TYR A 225 -14.68 15.53 29.43
CA TYR A 225 -14.79 15.00 28.07
C TYR A 225 -14.55 16.06 27.00
N ALA A 226 -15.07 17.28 27.18
CA ALA A 226 -14.81 18.39 26.27
C ALA A 226 -13.31 18.71 26.19
N LEU A 227 -12.63 18.86 27.34
CA LEU A 227 -11.19 19.09 27.40
C LEU A 227 -10.38 17.96 26.76
N ALA A 228 -10.78 16.71 26.95
CA ALA A 228 -10.11 15.56 26.34
C ALA A 228 -10.30 15.51 24.81
N LEU A 229 -11.47 15.91 24.30
CA LEU A 229 -11.73 16.04 22.87
C LEU A 229 -10.90 17.18 22.27
N ASP A 230 -10.90 18.37 22.89
CA ASP A 230 -10.10 19.51 22.43
C ASP A 230 -8.61 19.16 22.38
N ARG A 231 -8.10 18.47 23.41
CA ARG A 231 -6.71 17.99 23.45
C ARG A 231 -6.44 16.97 22.35
N MET A 232 -7.37 16.07 22.07
CA MET A 232 -7.24 15.10 20.97
C MET A 232 -7.18 15.81 19.62
N ASP A 233 -8.03 16.81 19.39
CA ASP A 233 -8.07 17.58 18.14
C ASP A 233 -6.77 18.36 17.93
N LEU A 234 -6.25 19.02 18.97
CA LEU A 234 -4.94 19.69 18.92
C LEU A 234 -3.81 18.71 18.60
N LEU A 235 -3.75 17.57 19.29
CA LEU A 235 -2.73 16.54 19.03
C LEU A 235 -2.84 15.98 17.61
N GLN A 236 -4.06 15.77 17.11
CA GLN A 236 -4.29 15.28 15.76
C GLN A 236 -3.88 16.31 14.70
N ALA A 237 -4.15 17.60 14.93
CA ALA A 237 -3.71 18.68 14.05
C ALA A 237 -2.19 18.78 14.00
N SER A 238 -1.52 18.78 15.17
CA SER A 238 -0.05 18.82 15.25
C SER A 238 0.60 17.58 14.62
N TYR A 239 0.04 16.39 14.86
CA TYR A 239 0.49 15.16 14.20
C TYR A 239 0.38 15.22 12.68
N THR A 240 -0.71 15.80 12.17
CA THR A 240 -0.93 15.96 10.73
C THR A 240 0.08 16.94 10.13
N ALA A 241 0.30 18.09 10.77
CA ALA A 241 1.30 19.06 10.35
C ALA A 241 2.72 18.46 10.31
N SER A 242 3.15 17.77 11.37
CA SER A 242 4.45 17.09 11.40
C SER A 242 4.59 16.05 10.29
N ARG A 243 3.52 15.28 9.99
CA ARG A 243 3.55 14.33 8.88
C ARG A 243 3.64 14.99 7.52
N ASP A 244 2.94 16.10 7.30
CA ASP A 244 3.06 16.84 6.05
C ASP A 244 4.47 17.44 5.88
N ASN A 245 5.09 17.90 6.97
CA ASN A 245 6.49 18.31 6.96
C ASN A 245 7.45 17.14 6.64
N CYS A 246 7.22 15.95 7.21
CA CYS A 246 7.99 14.75 6.85
C CYS A 246 7.84 14.40 5.36
N ARG A 247 6.64 14.54 4.80
CA ARG A 247 6.39 14.31 3.37
C ARG A 247 7.11 15.33 2.51
N LEU A 248 7.11 16.60 2.93
CA LEU A 248 7.84 17.67 2.26
C LEU A 248 9.35 17.38 2.24
N PHE A 249 9.93 17.00 3.39
CA PHE A 249 11.32 16.58 3.50
C PHE A 249 11.67 15.46 2.52
N LEU A 250 10.86 14.41 2.47
CA LEU A 250 11.05 13.31 1.52
C LEU A 250 10.94 13.80 0.07
N SER A 251 9.89 14.55 -0.26
CA SER A 251 9.65 14.99 -1.63
C SER A 251 10.74 15.90 -2.17
N GLU A 252 11.26 16.82 -1.36
CA GLU A 252 12.35 17.74 -1.74
C GLU A 252 13.64 16.96 -2.00
N ASN A 253 13.95 15.95 -1.17
CA ASN A 253 15.14 15.12 -1.36
C ASN A 253 15.04 14.13 -2.52
N PHE A 254 13.83 13.80 -2.98
CA PHE A 254 13.60 12.97 -4.15
C PHE A 254 13.43 13.76 -5.45
N GLN A 255 13.09 15.05 -5.36
CA GLN A 255 12.80 15.86 -6.52
C GLN A 255 14.00 15.92 -7.46
N ASN A 256 13.73 15.77 -8.77
CA ASN A 256 14.73 15.77 -9.84
C ASN A 256 15.82 14.70 -9.75
N ARG A 257 15.67 13.70 -8.86
CA ARG A 257 16.56 12.54 -8.81
C ARG A 257 16.07 11.41 -9.70
N SER A 258 17.00 10.55 -10.08
CA SER A 258 16.72 9.33 -10.83
C SER A 258 17.42 8.14 -10.21
N ILE A 259 16.70 7.05 -9.96
CA ILE A 259 17.33 5.78 -9.57
C ILE A 259 18.17 5.14 -10.69
N PHE A 260 18.16 5.75 -11.89
CA PHE A 260 18.99 5.36 -13.04
C PHE A 260 20.25 6.21 -13.18
N SER A 261 20.43 7.22 -12.32
CA SER A 261 21.63 8.06 -12.24
C SER A 261 22.57 7.50 -11.17
N PRO A 262 23.80 7.06 -11.49
CA PRO A 262 24.74 6.53 -10.51
C PRO A 262 25.02 7.50 -9.35
N GLN A 263 25.04 8.80 -9.63
CA GLN A 263 25.25 9.86 -8.65
C GLN A 263 24.07 9.95 -7.68
N ASP A 264 22.84 9.88 -8.18
CA ASP A 264 21.64 9.89 -7.34
C ASP A 264 21.50 8.59 -6.55
N VAL A 265 21.82 7.45 -7.14
CA VAL A 265 21.85 6.17 -6.43
C VAL A 265 22.82 6.23 -5.26
N ALA A 266 24.02 6.77 -5.44
CA ALA A 266 24.99 6.92 -4.36
C ALA A 266 24.48 7.79 -3.19
N PHE A 267 23.64 8.79 -3.48
CA PHE A 267 22.94 9.57 -2.46
C PHE A 267 21.83 8.73 -1.80
N LEU A 268 20.95 8.13 -2.59
CA LEU A 268 19.78 7.37 -2.12
C LEU A 268 20.16 6.14 -1.29
N GLU A 269 21.27 5.49 -1.61
CA GLU A 269 21.86 4.40 -0.81
C GLU A 269 22.12 4.80 0.63
N LYS A 270 22.50 6.06 0.86
CA LYS A 270 22.80 6.60 2.18
C LYS A 270 21.64 7.37 2.79
N PHE A 271 20.64 7.75 2.00
CA PHE A 271 19.51 8.56 2.42
C PHE A 271 18.25 7.72 2.70
N ASP A 272 17.75 7.00 1.69
CA ASP A 272 16.53 6.21 1.79
C ASP A 272 16.53 5.08 0.76
N GLN A 273 16.89 3.87 1.19
CA GLN A 273 16.95 2.70 0.32
C GLN A 273 15.56 2.18 -0.09
N ARG A 274 14.47 2.68 0.52
CA ARG A 274 13.10 2.26 0.15
C ARG A 274 12.74 2.63 -1.28
N VAL A 275 13.40 3.62 -1.89
CA VAL A 275 13.13 4.02 -3.29
C VAL A 275 13.93 3.21 -4.31
N LEU A 276 14.95 2.46 -3.86
CA LEU A 276 15.83 1.69 -4.74
C LEU A 276 15.27 0.28 -4.95
N TYR A 277 15.20 -0.14 -6.21
CA TYR A 277 14.65 -1.45 -6.58
C TYR A 277 15.39 -2.62 -5.94
N SER A 278 16.72 -2.61 -5.98
CA SER A 278 17.58 -3.66 -5.43
C SER A 278 17.30 -3.97 -3.96
N HIS A 279 16.97 -2.94 -3.17
CA HIS A 279 16.69 -3.06 -1.73
C HIS A 279 15.21 -3.32 -1.46
N SER A 280 14.35 -2.41 -1.91
CA SER A 280 12.92 -2.44 -1.58
C SER A 280 12.22 -3.68 -2.12
N ILE A 281 12.50 -4.09 -3.36
CA ILE A 281 11.88 -5.29 -3.94
C ILE A 281 12.38 -6.55 -3.23
N ASN A 282 13.67 -6.59 -2.87
CA ASN A 282 14.20 -7.74 -2.13
C ASN A 282 13.54 -7.90 -0.76
N ALA A 283 13.35 -6.79 -0.04
CA ALA A 283 12.65 -6.75 1.23
C ALA A 283 11.18 -7.16 1.07
N MET A 284 10.49 -6.67 0.04
CA MET A 284 9.10 -7.01 -0.25
C MET A 284 8.92 -8.51 -0.50
N VAL A 285 9.77 -9.10 -1.33
CA VAL A 285 9.71 -10.54 -1.61
C VAL A 285 10.01 -11.36 -0.36
N LYS A 286 11.02 -10.98 0.44
CA LYS A 286 11.33 -11.65 1.71
C LYS A 286 10.15 -11.60 2.68
N MET A 287 9.55 -10.42 2.86
CA MET A 287 8.37 -10.23 3.71
C MET A 287 7.19 -11.07 3.25
N MET A 288 6.94 -11.14 1.93
CA MET A 288 5.87 -11.98 1.39
C MET A 288 6.13 -13.48 1.65
N ALA A 289 7.37 -13.94 1.47
CA ALA A 289 7.75 -15.33 1.77
C ALA A 289 7.54 -15.66 3.26
N GLU A 290 7.92 -14.76 4.16
CA GLU A 290 7.71 -14.91 5.60
C GLU A 290 6.22 -14.93 5.97
N ASN A 291 5.43 -14.04 5.37
CA ASN A 291 3.98 -13.99 5.55
C ASN A 291 3.29 -15.27 5.03
N LEU A 292 3.68 -15.78 3.86
CA LEU A 292 3.18 -17.03 3.31
C LEU A 292 3.50 -18.22 4.21
N ARG A 293 4.74 -18.30 4.72
CA ARG A 293 5.14 -19.31 5.69
C ARG A 293 4.27 -19.25 6.95
N ALA A 294 4.04 -18.05 7.48
CA ALA A 294 3.19 -17.83 8.66
C ALA A 294 1.70 -18.14 8.43
N ARG A 295 1.25 -18.15 7.17
CA ARG A 295 -0.15 -18.39 6.77
C ARG A 295 -0.34 -19.68 5.98
N GLY A 296 0.58 -20.64 6.12
CA GLY A 296 0.47 -21.96 5.52
C GLY A 296 0.26 -21.93 4.00
N GLY A 297 0.80 -20.90 3.32
CA GLY A 297 0.64 -20.69 1.88
C GLY A 297 -0.60 -19.92 1.46
N ASN A 298 -1.45 -19.46 2.38
CA ASN A 298 -2.60 -18.63 2.04
C ASN A 298 -2.15 -17.23 1.57
N ILE A 299 -2.08 -17.04 0.26
CA ILE A 299 -1.59 -15.79 -0.34
C ILE A 299 -2.49 -14.59 -0.01
N LEU A 300 -3.80 -14.80 0.18
CA LEU A 300 -4.72 -13.71 0.50
C LEU A 300 -4.48 -13.19 1.92
N ALA A 301 -4.31 -14.09 2.89
CA ALA A 301 -3.96 -13.72 4.26
C ALA A 301 -2.54 -13.15 4.34
N ALA A 302 -1.58 -13.70 3.60
CA ALA A 302 -0.22 -13.18 3.56
C ALA A 302 -0.16 -11.75 2.99
N THR A 303 -0.93 -11.49 1.93
CA THR A 303 -1.08 -10.17 1.28
C THR A 303 -1.80 -9.18 2.19
N ALA A 304 -2.88 -9.60 2.84
CA ALA A 304 -3.55 -8.79 3.86
C ALA A 304 -2.58 -8.45 5.02
N GLY A 305 -1.68 -9.36 5.37
CA GLY A 305 -0.66 -9.15 6.39
C GLY A 305 0.40 -8.13 5.99
N TYR A 306 0.63 -7.93 4.69
CA TYR A 306 1.50 -6.87 4.18
C TYR A 306 0.89 -5.49 4.43
N ASN A 307 -0.38 -5.30 4.06
CA ASN A 307 -1.09 -4.03 4.20
C ASN A 307 -1.48 -3.70 5.65
N ALA A 308 -2.03 -4.66 6.39
CA ALA A 308 -2.60 -4.45 7.72
C ALA A 308 -1.68 -4.88 8.87
N GLY A 309 -0.53 -5.48 8.58
CA GLY A 309 0.32 -6.15 9.56
C GLY A 309 -0.13 -7.59 9.84
N LEU A 310 0.85 -8.49 9.95
CA LEU A 310 0.62 -9.94 10.00
C LEU A 310 -0.30 -10.35 11.15
N GLY A 311 -0.16 -9.79 12.35
CA GLY A 311 -1.01 -10.14 13.50
C GLY A 311 -2.51 -9.90 13.29
N ASN A 312 -2.89 -8.94 12.44
CA ASN A 312 -4.31 -8.69 12.13
C ASN A 312 -4.96 -9.79 11.29
N THR A 313 -4.14 -10.66 10.69
CA THR A 313 -4.59 -11.80 9.88
C THR A 313 -4.67 -13.10 10.68
N ASP A 314 -4.34 -13.08 11.98
CA ASP A 314 -4.50 -14.25 12.84
C ASP A 314 -5.97 -14.66 12.96
N SER A 315 -6.18 -15.98 13.08
CA SER A 315 -7.45 -16.60 13.43
C SER A 315 -7.22 -17.57 14.58
N LYS A 316 -8.13 -17.60 15.54
CA LYS A 316 -8.09 -18.54 16.69
C LYS A 316 -8.96 -19.78 16.47
N TYR A 317 -9.58 -19.91 15.30
CA TYR A 317 -10.63 -20.90 15.06
C TYR A 317 -10.10 -22.08 14.24
N GLY A 318 -9.88 -23.22 14.90
CA GLY A 318 -9.63 -24.52 14.26
C GLY A 318 -8.62 -24.47 13.11
N VAL A 319 -8.96 -25.07 11.97
CA VAL A 319 -8.10 -25.14 10.77
C VAL A 319 -7.64 -23.75 10.27
N TYR A 320 -8.40 -22.69 10.53
CA TYR A 320 -8.06 -21.34 10.10
C TYR A 320 -6.88 -20.74 10.88
N SER A 321 -6.45 -21.31 12.02
CA SER A 321 -5.28 -20.80 12.75
C SER A 321 -4.01 -20.87 11.91
N THR A 322 -3.88 -21.90 11.07
CA THR A 322 -2.74 -22.07 10.16
C THR A 322 -2.82 -21.13 8.96
N TYR A 323 -4.01 -20.85 8.45
CA TYR A 323 -4.21 -20.11 7.20
C TYR A 323 -4.53 -18.62 7.39
N GLY A 324 -4.90 -18.21 8.60
CA GLY A 324 -5.32 -16.86 8.91
C GLY A 324 -6.62 -16.43 8.22
N ARG A 325 -6.82 -15.12 8.13
CA ARG A 325 -8.00 -14.46 7.56
C ARG A 325 -7.63 -13.12 6.93
N ILE A 326 -8.51 -12.59 6.10
CA ILE A 326 -8.50 -11.17 5.72
C ILE A 326 -9.19 -10.39 6.87
N PRO A 327 -8.58 -9.33 7.42
CA PRO A 327 -9.22 -8.52 8.44
C PRO A 327 -10.38 -7.72 7.84
N ASN A 328 -11.38 -7.39 8.65
CA ASN A 328 -12.53 -6.59 8.21
C ASN A 328 -12.19 -5.10 8.19
N PHE A 329 -11.13 -4.75 7.47
CA PHE A 329 -10.75 -3.37 7.18
C PHE A 329 -11.04 -3.12 5.70
N GLY A 330 -11.91 -2.15 5.40
CA GLY A 330 -12.34 -1.88 4.02
C GLY A 330 -11.14 -1.67 3.08
N GLU A 331 -10.14 -0.90 3.54
CA GLU A 331 -8.89 -0.68 2.82
C GLU A 331 -8.15 -1.99 2.49
N THR A 332 -8.02 -2.91 3.44
CA THR A 332 -7.33 -4.18 3.24
C THR A 332 -8.09 -5.12 2.31
N VAL A 333 -9.42 -5.14 2.38
CA VAL A 333 -10.26 -5.92 1.47
C VAL A 333 -10.11 -5.38 0.04
N ASP A 334 -10.19 -4.06 -0.15
CA ASP A 334 -9.99 -3.42 -1.44
C ASP A 334 -8.58 -3.66 -1.99
N TYR A 335 -7.58 -3.62 -1.12
CA TYR A 335 -6.17 -3.89 -1.44
C TYR A 335 -5.98 -5.30 -2.00
N VAL A 336 -6.45 -6.33 -1.28
CA VAL A 336 -6.36 -7.73 -1.73
C VAL A 336 -7.13 -7.93 -3.05
N SER A 337 -8.30 -7.31 -3.19
CA SER A 337 -9.10 -7.36 -4.41
C SER A 337 -8.36 -6.81 -5.63
N LYS A 338 -7.73 -5.63 -5.51
CA LYS A 338 -6.91 -5.03 -6.58
C LYS A 338 -5.78 -5.96 -7.02
N ILE A 339 -5.07 -6.56 -6.06
CA ILE A 339 -3.92 -7.42 -6.35
C ILE A 339 -4.34 -8.69 -7.07
N LEU A 340 -5.47 -9.27 -6.67
CA LEU A 340 -6.04 -10.43 -7.34
C LEU A 340 -6.32 -10.14 -8.82
N VAL A 341 -6.94 -8.98 -9.10
CA VAL A 341 -7.21 -8.56 -10.49
C VAL A 341 -5.91 -8.28 -11.25
N ASN A 342 -4.97 -7.54 -10.66
CA ASN A 342 -3.69 -7.25 -11.29
C ASN A 342 -2.92 -8.54 -11.60
N HIS A 343 -2.86 -9.48 -10.65
CA HIS A 343 -2.22 -10.78 -10.82
C HIS A 343 -2.83 -11.58 -11.97
N HIS A 344 -4.17 -11.64 -12.03
CA HIS A 344 -4.88 -12.32 -13.11
C HIS A 344 -4.54 -11.70 -14.48
N GLU A 345 -4.61 -10.37 -14.58
CA GLU A 345 -4.35 -9.64 -15.82
C GLU A 345 -2.89 -9.80 -16.29
N ILE A 346 -1.93 -9.81 -15.37
CA ILE A 346 -0.52 -10.07 -15.69
C ILE A 346 -0.34 -11.52 -16.15
N THR A 347 -0.84 -12.49 -15.38
CA THR A 347 -0.62 -13.91 -15.64
C THR A 347 -1.23 -14.36 -16.96
N ARG A 348 -2.44 -13.90 -17.30
CA ARG A 348 -3.10 -14.26 -18.57
C ARG A 348 -2.41 -13.72 -19.82
N ARG A 349 -1.49 -12.75 -19.66
CA ARG A 349 -0.69 -12.14 -20.74
C ARG A 349 0.73 -12.69 -20.81
N ILE A 350 1.11 -13.62 -19.93
CA ILE A 350 2.40 -14.31 -20.04
C ILE A 350 2.24 -15.36 -21.14
N VAL A 351 3.03 -15.20 -22.20
CA VAL A 351 3.09 -16.09 -23.36
C VAL A 351 4.41 -16.85 -23.35
#